data_AF-A0A2I0AL23-F1
#
_entry.id   AF-A0A2I0AL23-F1
#
_cell.length_a   1.000
_cell.length_b   1.000
_cell.length_c   1.000
_cell.angle_alpha   90.00
_cell.angle_beta   90.00
_cell.angle_gamma   90.00
#
_symmetry.space_group_name_H-M   'P 1'
#
loop_
_entity.id
_entity.type
_entity.pdbx_description
1 polymer ?
#
loop_
_entity_poly.entity_id
_entity_poly.type
_entity_poly.pdbx_seq_one_letter_code
_entity_poly.pdbx_strand_id
1 'polypeptide(L)' 'MSFADFRNLAPKTKNAIVAGSLTCFVFGVYYYTMRAVGGTDELQVAIDKFEEMKKKESEASVSRDS' A
#
# COMPACT_ATOMS: atom_id res chain seq x y z
N MET A 1 14.75 24.96 -10.63
CA MET A 1 13.80 25.74 -11.45
C MET A 1 13.20 26.80 -10.55
N SER A 2 13.54 28.06 -10.81
CA SER A 2 12.98 29.20 -10.06
C SER A 2 11.55 29.47 -10.53
N PHE A 3 10.72 30.06 -9.65
CA PHE A 3 9.40 30.58 -10.04
C PHE A 3 9.49 31.63 -11.16
N ALA A 4 10.60 32.38 -11.20
CA ALA A 4 10.89 33.31 -12.29
C ALA A 4 11.10 32.58 -13.63
N ASP A 5 11.77 31.42 -13.62
CA ASP A 5 11.96 30.59 -14.82
C ASP A 5 10.62 30.04 -15.31
N PHE A 6 9.76 29.56 -14.39
CA PHE A 6 8.41 29.07 -14.71
C PHE A 6 7.54 30.13 -15.42
N ARG A 7 7.64 31.39 -14.98
CA ARG A 7 6.90 32.51 -15.60
C ARG A 7 7.35 32.77 -17.03
N ASN A 8 8.60 32.47 -17.38
CA ASN A 8 9.17 32.67 -18.72
C ASN A 8 8.93 31.53 -19.71
N LEU A 9 8.34 30.39 -19.31
CA LEU A 9 8.02 29.32 -20.26
C LEU A 9 6.88 29.68 -21.22
N ALA A 10 6.81 28.94 -22.33
CA ALA A 10 5.65 28.97 -23.20
C ALA A 10 4.38 28.48 -22.46
N PRO A 11 3.18 29.01 -22.77
CA PRO A 11 1.93 28.64 -22.09
C PRO A 11 1.65 27.13 -22.10
N LYS A 12 1.94 26.45 -23.23
CA LYS A 12 1.77 24.99 -23.35
C LYS A 12 2.64 24.23 -22.35
N THR A 13 3.87 24.66 -22.12
CA THR A 13 4.79 23.99 -21.19
C THR A 13 4.37 24.22 -19.74
N LYS A 14 3.83 25.40 -19.40
CA LYS A 14 3.24 25.65 -18.07
C LYS A 14 2.07 24.71 -17.80
N ASN A 15 1.16 24.58 -18.78
CA ASN A 15 0.01 23.68 -18.67
C ASN A 15 0.44 22.22 -18.53
N ALA A 16 1.48 21.79 -19.24
CA ALA A 16 2.04 20.44 -19.12
C ALA A 16 2.63 20.18 -17.73
N ILE A 17 3.36 21.14 -17.15
CA ILE A 17 3.91 21.03 -15.79
C ILE A 17 2.78 20.96 -14.76
N VAL A 18 1.76 21.80 -14.89
CA VAL A 18 0.59 21.80 -13.98
C VAL A 18 -0.18 20.50 -14.11
N ALA A 19 -0.49 20.05 -15.32
CA ALA A 19 -1.18 18.78 -15.54
C ALA A 19 -0.37 17.59 -15.03
N GLY A 20 0.94 17.57 -15.28
CA GLY A 20 1.85 16.53 -14.82
C GLY A 20 1.95 16.46 -13.30
N SER A 21 2.13 17.60 -12.63
CA SER A 21 2.19 17.67 -11.15
C SER A 21 0.87 17.27 -10.50
N LEU A 22 -0.27 17.74 -11.01
CA LEU A 22 -1.59 17.36 -10.52
C LEU A 22 -1.84 15.85 -10.70
N THR A 23 -1.50 15.29 -11.86
CA THR A 23 -1.64 13.86 -12.14
C THR A 23 -0.75 13.04 -11.22
N CYS A 24 0.51 13.43 -11.05
CA CYS A 24 1.46 12.76 -10.18
C CYS A 24 1.02 12.80 -8.72
N PHE A 25 0.48 13.93 -8.25
CA PHE A 25 -0.04 14.06 -6.90
C PHE A 25 -1.24 13.14 -6.65
N VAL A 26 -2.26 13.19 -7.53
CA VAL A 26 -3.45 12.34 -7.41
C VAL A 26 -3.08 10.86 -7.47
N PHE A 27 -2.23 10.48 -8.44
CA PHE A 27 -1.76 9.11 -8.58
C PHE A 27 -0.91 8.67 -7.37
N GLY A 28 -0.07 9.55 -6.85
CA GLY A 28 0.75 9.32 -5.66
C GLY A 28 -0.08 9.08 -4.40
N VAL A 29 -1.12 9.89 -4.16
CA VAL A 29 -2.05 9.69 -3.03
C VAL A 29 -2.85 8.39 -3.18
N TYR A 30 -3.34 8.10 -4.38
CA TYR A 30 -4.07 6.86 -4.68
C TYR A 30 -3.19 5.63 -4.45
N TYR A 31 -1.99 5.63 -5.03
CA TYR A 31 -1.01 4.56 -4.89
C TYR A 31 -0.53 4.42 -3.44
N TYR A 32 -0.25 5.53 -2.76
CA TYR A 32 0.17 5.52 -1.36
C TYR A 32 -0.89 4.88 -0.47
N THR A 33 -2.15 5.26 -0.68
CA THR A 33 -3.27 4.68 0.06
C THR A 33 -3.34 3.19 -0.24
N MET A 34 -3.44 2.77 -1.51
CA MET A 34 -3.50 1.35 -1.87
C MET A 34 -2.30 0.53 -1.39
N ARG A 35 -1.10 1.10 -1.35
CA ARG A 35 0.10 0.45 -0.80
C ARG A 35 0.10 0.42 0.73
N ALA A 36 -0.50 1.41 1.39
CA ALA A 36 -0.65 1.44 2.85
C ALA A 36 -1.81 0.56 3.35
N VAL A 37 -2.89 0.42 2.57
CA VAL A 37 -4.01 -0.48 2.92
C VAL A 37 -3.83 -1.91 2.40
N GLY A 38 -2.96 -2.12 1.41
CA GLY A 38 -2.64 -3.45 0.84
C GLY A 38 -1.78 -4.36 1.74
N GLY A 39 -1.40 -3.92 2.94
CA GLY A 39 -0.76 -4.75 3.97
C GLY A 39 -1.74 -5.46 4.91
N THR A 40 -3.05 -5.29 4.71
CA THR A 40 -4.06 -5.83 5.65
C THR A 40 -4.41 -7.30 5.42
N ASP A 41 -3.79 -7.99 4.46
CA ASP A 41 -3.84 -9.46 4.41
C ASP A 41 -3.11 -10.11 5.60
N GLU A 42 -2.33 -9.33 6.37
CA GLU A 42 -1.72 -9.79 7.63
C GLU A 42 -2.76 -10.20 8.69
N LEU A 43 -3.97 -9.63 8.69
CA LEU A 43 -4.97 -9.99 9.69
C LEU A 43 -5.57 -11.38 9.44
N GLN A 44 -5.82 -11.75 8.17
CA GLN A 44 -6.28 -13.09 7.84
C GLN A 44 -5.15 -14.13 7.89
N VAL A 45 -3.92 -13.77 7.50
CA VAL A 45 -2.75 -14.65 7.67
C VAL A 45 -2.45 -14.91 9.16
N ALA A 46 -2.69 -13.93 10.04
CA ALA A 46 -2.56 -14.14 11.49
C ALA A 46 -3.65 -15.07 12.05
N ILE A 47 -4.87 -15.00 11.51
CA ILE A 47 -5.98 -15.89 11.91
C ILE A 47 -5.71 -17.33 11.42
N ASP A 48 -5.32 -17.52 10.16
CA ASP A 48 -4.99 -18.85 9.62
C ASP A 48 -3.84 -19.50 10.39
N LYS A 49 -2.78 -18.73 10.70
CA LYS A 49 -1.67 -19.24 11.53
C LYS A 49 -2.11 -19.58 12.95
N PHE A 50 -3.08 -18.86 13.52
CA PHE A 50 -3.60 -19.14 14.85
C PHE A 50 -4.46 -20.41 14.88
N GLU A 51 -5.34 -20.61 13.91
CA GLU A 51 -6.14 -21.84 13.78
C GLU A 51 -5.27 -23.07 13.51
N GLU A 52 -4.24 -22.94 12.67
CA GLU A 52 -3.32 -24.04 12.36
C GLU A 52 -2.50 -24.49 13.60
N MET A 53 -2.10 -23.54 14.45
CA MET A 53 -1.44 -23.85 15.73
C MET A 53 -2.38 -24.58 16.71
N LYS A 54 -3.65 -24.18 16.80
CA LYS A 54 -4.63 -24.83 17.69
C LYS A 54 -4.91 -26.28 17.28
N LYS A 55 -4.96 -26.56 15.98
CA LYS A 55 -5.18 -27.92 15.46
C LYS A 55 -4.01 -28.85 15.81
N LYS A 56 -2.76 -28.37 15.64
CA LYS A 56 -1.55 -29.13 16.01
C LYS A 56 -1.45 -29.41 17.51
N GLU A 57 -1.82 -28.47 18.38
CA GLU A 57 -1.84 -28.72 19.82
C GLU A 57 -2.88 -29.77 20.21
N SER A 58 -4.06 -29.74 19.60
CA SER A 58 -5.12 -30.73 19.86
C SER A 58 -4.75 -32.15 19.39
N GLU A 59 -4.03 -32.28 18.28
CA GLU A 59 -3.55 -33.58 17.77
C GLU A 59 -2.38 -34.12 18.62
N ALA A 60 -1.52 -33.24 19.13
CA ALA A 60 -0.41 -33.60 20.02
C ALA A 60 -0.85 -33.96 21.44
N SER A 61 -1.98 -33.44 21.92
CA SER A 61 -2.56 -33.84 23.22
C SER A 61 -3.32 -35.16 23.16
N VAL A 62 -3.95 -35.49 22.02
CA VAL A 62 -4.67 -36.76 21.82
C VAL A 62 -3.72 -37.97 21.72
N SER A 63 -2.50 -37.76 21.22
CA SER A 63 -1.50 -38.83 21.05
C SER A 63 -0.58 -39.05 22.27
N ARG A 64 -0.79 -38.29 23.36
CA ARG A 64 -0.03 -38.41 24.62
C ARG A 64 -0.79 -39.13 25.74
N ASP A 65 -2.05 -39.51 25.48
CA ASP A 65 -2.96 -40.20 26.42
C ASP A 65 -3.46 -41.55 25.85
N SER A 66 -2.72 -42.17 24.93
CA SER A 66 -3.03 -43.52 24.38
C SER A 66 -1.82 -44.43 24.41
#